data_AF-A0A2G3DSD1-F1
#
_entry.id   AF-A0A2G3DSD1-F1
#
_cell.length_a   1.000
_cell.length_b   1.000
_cell.length_c   1.000
_cell.angle_alpha   90.00
_cell.angle_beta   90.00
_cell.angle_gamma   90.00
#
_symmetry.space_group_name_H-M   'P 1'
#
loop_
_entity.id
_entity.type
_entity.pdbx_description
1 polymer ?
#
loop_
_entity_poly.entity_id
_entity_poly.type
_entity_poly.pdbx_seq_one_letter_code
_entity_poly.pdbx_strand_id
1 'polypeptide(L)'
;MLSEEYKRQIIDELLGKEAKDKGFKQEYIRKGLSTNYLGLFKRIVSGKSQRFDIYEDLIHEGKISLLCMGDSISYTYVDEFSFKEVISKFATYMREIGYKKMDESLQMKTFEKDDIALFVDSYINFAEKFFAKNNIDYLIKPNDLSVLLKKELEELFEIEFDKAKDILMEIAGTIAYYSLKNNDKVTIDKKENWLIITIQKYSRDGYPFFKEHNILYIIYRSYQMKNAAIIEKIINDVIGK
;
A
#
# COMPACT_ATOMS: atom_id res chain seq x y z
N MET A 1 4.52 -34.85 7.44
CA MET A 1 4.79 -33.49 6.91
C MET A 1 5.52 -33.59 5.60
N LEU A 2 5.08 -32.87 4.56
CA LEU A 2 5.76 -32.80 3.27
C LEU A 2 7.08 -32.05 3.41
N SER A 3 8.14 -32.51 2.74
CA SER A 3 9.40 -31.78 2.69
C SER A 3 9.21 -30.46 1.93
N GLU A 4 10.02 -29.46 2.28
CA GLU A 4 9.95 -28.15 1.62
C GLU A 4 10.27 -28.24 0.13
N GLU A 5 11.25 -29.06 -0.24
CA GLU A 5 11.60 -29.31 -1.65
C GLU A 5 10.42 -29.91 -2.43
N TYR A 6 9.71 -30.86 -1.84
CA TYR A 6 8.54 -31.47 -2.48
C TYR A 6 7.37 -30.48 -2.61
N LYS A 7 7.11 -29.65 -1.59
CA LYS A 7 6.14 -28.56 -1.67
C LYS A 7 6.45 -27.60 -2.82
N ARG A 8 7.73 -27.25 -2.99
CA ARG A 8 8.20 -26.36 -4.08
C ARG A 8 8.00 -26.99 -5.46
N GLN A 9 8.24 -28.30 -5.60
CA GLN A 9 7.97 -29.04 -6.84
C GLN A 9 6.48 -28.97 -7.22
N ILE A 10 5.58 -29.25 -6.27
CA ILE A 10 4.13 -29.16 -6.51
C ILE A 10 3.71 -27.74 -6.96
N ILE A 11 4.29 -26.70 -6.35
CA ILE A 11 4.03 -25.32 -6.75
C ILE A 11 4.51 -25.05 -8.18
N ASP A 12 5.71 -25.50 -8.54
CA ASP A 12 6.25 -25.30 -9.88
C ASP A 12 5.41 -26.04 -10.96
N GLU A 13 4.99 -27.26 -10.65
CA GLU A 13 4.14 -28.08 -11.53
C GLU A 13 2.76 -27.45 -11.78
N LEU A 14 2.08 -27.00 -10.72
CA LEU A 14 0.69 -26.55 -10.80
C LEU A 14 0.54 -25.07 -11.17
N LEU A 15 1.56 -24.25 -10.89
CA LEU A 15 1.50 -22.80 -11.02
C LEU A 15 2.73 -22.21 -11.71
N GLY A 16 3.92 -22.74 -11.44
CA GLY A 16 5.19 -22.18 -11.92
C GLY A 16 5.31 -22.14 -13.44
N LYS A 17 4.86 -23.20 -14.13
CA LYS A 17 4.84 -23.23 -15.60
C LYS A 17 4.05 -22.07 -16.22
N GLU A 18 2.82 -21.85 -15.77
CA GLU A 18 1.97 -20.76 -16.26
C GLU A 18 2.55 -19.38 -15.91
N ALA A 19 3.11 -19.23 -14.70
CA ALA A 19 3.78 -17.99 -14.29
C ALA A 19 4.98 -17.67 -15.19
N LYS A 20 5.78 -18.68 -15.54
CA LYS A 20 6.94 -18.55 -16.42
C LYS A 20 6.53 -18.17 -17.85
N ASP A 21 5.46 -18.75 -18.38
CA ASP A 21 4.91 -18.38 -19.69
C ASP A 21 4.44 -16.92 -19.73
N LYS A 22 4.06 -16.37 -18.57
CA LYS A 22 3.74 -14.94 -18.38
C LYS A 22 4.95 -14.07 -18.01
N GLY A 23 6.16 -14.61 -18.09
CA GLY A 23 7.42 -13.88 -17.89
C GLY A 23 7.85 -13.71 -16.43
N PHE A 24 7.19 -14.39 -15.48
CA PHE A 24 7.65 -14.41 -14.08
C PHE A 24 8.87 -15.31 -13.92
N LYS A 25 9.81 -14.86 -13.09
CA LYS A 25 10.91 -15.66 -12.57
C LYS A 25 10.57 -16.07 -11.15
N GLN A 26 10.77 -17.35 -10.85
CA GLN A 26 10.67 -17.85 -9.49
C GLN A 26 11.99 -17.59 -8.75
N GLU A 27 11.91 -16.92 -7.62
CA GLU A 27 12.99 -16.70 -6.68
C GLU A 27 12.67 -17.42 -5.37
N TYR A 28 13.71 -17.75 -4.61
CA TYR A 28 13.57 -18.36 -3.30
C TYR A 28 14.21 -17.45 -2.26
N ILE A 29 13.41 -17.03 -1.28
CA ILE A 29 13.87 -16.22 -0.14
C ILE A 29 14.15 -17.14 1.04
N ARG A 30 15.13 -16.76 1.88
CA ARG A 30 15.37 -17.43 3.16
C ARG A 30 14.13 -17.40 4.06
N LYS A 31 13.92 -18.51 4.76
CA LYS A 31 12.92 -18.68 5.81
C LYS A 31 13.06 -17.59 6.88
N GLY A 32 11.96 -16.92 7.21
CA GLY A 32 11.84 -15.98 8.33
C GLY A 32 11.48 -16.69 9.64
N LEU A 33 11.34 -15.94 10.72
CA LEU A 33 10.99 -16.49 12.04
C LEU A 33 9.59 -17.11 12.07
N SER A 34 8.61 -16.47 11.43
CA SER A 34 7.20 -16.88 11.43
C SER A 34 6.67 -17.26 10.03
N THR A 35 7.52 -17.21 9.01
CA THR A 35 7.08 -17.35 7.62
C THR A 35 8.10 -18.13 6.81
N ASN A 36 7.63 -19.13 6.06
CA ASN A 36 8.46 -19.87 5.11
C ASN A 36 7.99 -19.63 3.68
N TYR A 37 8.79 -18.93 2.88
CA TYR A 37 8.45 -18.67 1.48
C TYR A 37 8.69 -19.93 0.64
N LEU A 38 7.61 -20.47 0.06
CA LEU A 38 7.65 -21.65 -0.80
C LEU A 38 7.80 -21.26 -2.28
N GLY A 39 7.40 -20.04 -2.66
CA GLY A 39 7.70 -19.49 -3.97
C GLY A 39 7.49 -17.98 -4.00
N LEU A 40 8.43 -17.27 -4.59
CA LEU A 40 8.28 -15.86 -4.94
C LEU A 40 8.34 -15.75 -6.45
N PHE A 41 7.33 -15.17 -7.06
CA PHE A 41 7.29 -15.00 -8.50
C PHE A 41 7.34 -13.51 -8.81
N LYS A 42 8.35 -13.10 -9.58
CA LYS A 42 8.58 -11.69 -9.91
C LYS A 42 8.80 -11.49 -11.40
N ARG A 43 8.27 -10.39 -11.94
CA ARG A 43 8.66 -9.86 -13.25
C ARG A 43 8.73 -8.34 -13.21
N ILE A 44 9.43 -7.78 -14.19
CA ILE A 44 9.49 -6.33 -14.42
C ILE A 44 8.93 -6.08 -15.81
N VAL A 45 7.92 -5.21 -15.90
CA VAL A 45 7.31 -4.80 -17.17
C VAL A 45 7.35 -3.28 -17.23
N SER A 46 8.01 -2.72 -18.24
CA SER A 46 8.16 -1.26 -18.43
C SER A 46 8.64 -0.53 -17.16
N GLY A 47 9.63 -1.11 -16.46
CA GLY A 47 10.19 -0.55 -15.23
C GLY A 47 9.33 -0.74 -13.96
N LYS A 48 8.10 -1.26 -14.08
CA LYS A 48 7.23 -1.57 -12.94
C LYS A 48 7.42 -3.03 -12.49
N SER A 49 7.68 -3.23 -11.20
CA SER A 49 7.83 -4.57 -10.61
C SER A 49 6.47 -5.15 -10.25
N GLN A 50 6.23 -6.39 -10.64
CA GLN A 50 5.06 -7.18 -10.24
C GLN A 50 5.52 -8.43 -9.51
N ARG A 51 4.79 -8.81 -8.46
CA ARG A 51 5.16 -9.92 -7.57
C ARG A 51 3.92 -10.59 -6.98
N PHE A 52 3.99 -11.91 -6.84
CA PHE A 52 3.14 -12.66 -5.92
C PHE A 52 3.96 -13.73 -5.19
N ASP A 53 3.51 -14.06 -3.99
CA ASP A 53 4.23 -14.95 -3.09
C ASP A 53 3.32 -16.07 -2.60
N ILE A 54 3.89 -17.26 -2.45
CA ILE A 54 3.29 -18.36 -1.73
C ILE A 54 4.17 -18.64 -0.52
N TYR A 55 3.58 -18.56 0.67
CA TYR A 55 4.29 -18.80 1.91
C TYR A 55 3.46 -19.56 2.92
N GLU A 56 4.15 -20.27 3.79
CA GLU A 56 3.59 -21.01 4.91
C GLU A 56 3.75 -20.21 6.21
N ASP A 57 2.70 -20.19 7.03
CA ASP A 57 2.70 -19.62 8.38
C ASP A 57 3.30 -20.66 9.33
N LEU A 58 4.44 -20.33 9.95
CA LEU A 58 5.15 -21.26 10.84
C LEU A 58 4.55 -21.30 12.25
N ILE A 59 3.63 -20.39 12.57
CA ILE A 59 2.93 -20.35 13.85
C ILE A 59 1.68 -21.25 13.78
N HIS A 60 1.00 -21.25 12.64
CA HIS A 60 -0.22 -22.03 12.41
C HIS A 60 0.05 -23.19 11.46
N GLU A 61 0.25 -24.39 12.01
CA GLU A 61 0.58 -25.58 11.23
C GLU A 61 -0.40 -25.81 10.08
N GLY A 62 0.14 -26.10 8.89
CA GLY A 62 -0.64 -26.37 7.69
C GLY A 62 -1.25 -25.13 7.04
N LYS A 63 -1.09 -23.93 7.60
CA LYS A 63 -1.61 -22.70 6.99
C LYS A 63 -0.66 -22.16 5.92
N ILE A 64 -1.19 -22.01 4.72
CA ILE A 64 -0.47 -21.49 3.56
C ILE A 64 -1.26 -20.35 2.92
N SER A 65 -0.54 -19.35 2.43
CA SER A 65 -1.11 -18.12 1.88
C SER A 65 -0.51 -17.79 0.53
N LEU A 66 -1.37 -17.26 -0.36
CA LEU A 66 -0.98 -16.54 -1.57
C LEU A 66 -1.13 -15.04 -1.30
N LEU A 67 -0.06 -14.26 -1.47
CA LEU A 67 -0.09 -12.80 -1.47
C LEU A 67 0.07 -12.29 -2.89
N CYS A 68 -0.92 -11.56 -3.40
CA CYS A 68 -0.94 -11.00 -4.74
C CYS A 68 -1.43 -9.55 -4.68
N MET A 69 -0.59 -8.58 -5.08
CA MET A 69 -0.95 -7.15 -5.14
C MET A 69 -1.49 -6.56 -3.82
N GLY A 70 -1.11 -7.12 -2.67
CA GLY A 70 -1.57 -6.69 -1.34
C GLY A 70 -2.79 -7.47 -0.81
N ASP A 71 -3.45 -8.26 -1.66
CA ASP A 71 -4.51 -9.18 -1.26
C ASP A 71 -3.89 -10.52 -0.81
N SER A 72 -4.34 -11.06 0.33
CA SER A 72 -3.90 -12.36 0.84
C SER A 72 -5.05 -13.35 0.87
N ILE A 73 -4.84 -14.54 0.31
CA ILE A 73 -5.77 -15.67 0.35
C ILE A 73 -5.08 -16.80 1.09
N SER A 74 -5.71 -17.32 2.14
CA SER A 74 -5.12 -18.34 3.01
C SER A 74 -6.02 -19.56 3.12
N TYR A 75 -5.39 -20.73 3.17
CA TYR A 75 -6.06 -22.01 3.41
C TYR A 75 -5.22 -22.87 4.35
N THR A 76 -5.82 -23.95 4.84
CA THR A 76 -5.15 -24.97 5.65
C THR A 76 -5.06 -26.27 4.86
N TYR A 77 -3.92 -26.96 4.94
CA TYR A 77 -3.71 -28.30 4.42
C TYR A 77 -3.20 -29.22 5.54
N VAL A 78 -3.44 -30.53 5.43
CA VAL A 78 -3.05 -31.53 6.45
C VAL A 78 -2.21 -32.66 5.85
N ASP A 79 -2.26 -32.83 4.54
CA ASP A 79 -1.61 -33.90 3.79
C ASP A 79 -1.21 -33.43 2.38
N GLU A 80 -0.65 -34.34 1.58
CA GLU A 80 -0.29 -34.05 0.19
C GLU A 80 -1.48 -33.66 -0.68
N PHE A 81 -2.60 -34.35 -0.52
CA PHE A 81 -3.78 -34.17 -1.35
C PHE A 81 -4.37 -32.77 -1.13
N SER A 82 -4.62 -32.41 0.13
CA SER A 82 -5.09 -31.08 0.52
C SER A 82 -4.08 -29.98 0.16
N PHE A 83 -2.76 -30.25 0.21
CA PHE A 83 -1.76 -29.30 -0.26
C PHE A 83 -1.91 -29.03 -1.77
N LYS A 84 -2.02 -30.07 -2.59
CA LYS A 84 -2.25 -29.97 -4.05
C LYS A 84 -3.55 -29.24 -4.38
N GLU A 85 -4.62 -29.49 -3.63
CA GLU A 85 -5.89 -28.75 -3.78
C GLU A 85 -5.72 -27.25 -3.51
N VAL A 86 -5.01 -26.89 -2.44
CA VAL A 86 -4.76 -25.48 -2.10
C VAL A 86 -3.92 -24.79 -3.18
N ILE A 87 -2.85 -25.41 -3.67
CA ILE A 87 -2.05 -24.84 -4.76
C ILE A 87 -2.87 -24.72 -6.04
N SER A 88 -3.75 -25.67 -6.34
CA SER A 88 -4.67 -25.58 -7.48
C SER A 88 -5.63 -24.40 -7.35
N LYS A 89 -6.16 -24.14 -6.14
CA LYS A 89 -6.99 -22.94 -5.87
C LYS A 89 -6.20 -21.65 -6.09
N PHE A 90 -4.92 -21.59 -5.68
CA PHE A 90 -4.05 -20.45 -5.99
C PHE A 90 -3.81 -20.28 -7.48
N ALA A 91 -3.59 -21.36 -8.23
CA ALA A 91 -3.41 -21.32 -9.68
C ALA A 91 -4.67 -20.79 -10.39
N THR A 92 -5.86 -21.28 -10.00
CA THR A 92 -7.14 -20.76 -10.50
C THR A 92 -7.30 -19.27 -10.20
N TYR A 93 -7.06 -18.83 -8.96
CA TYR A 93 -7.12 -17.41 -8.61
C TYR A 93 -6.17 -16.56 -9.47
N MET A 94 -4.92 -17.01 -9.65
CA MET A 94 -3.94 -16.27 -10.45
C MET A 94 -4.39 -16.15 -11.91
N ARG A 95 -4.92 -17.24 -12.49
CA ARG A 95 -5.40 -17.28 -13.87
C ARG A 95 -6.61 -16.37 -14.10
N GLU A 96 -7.58 -16.40 -13.19
CA GLU A 96 -8.85 -15.70 -13.34
C GLU A 96 -8.78 -14.23 -12.91
N ILE A 97 -7.97 -13.93 -11.89
CA ILE A 97 -7.97 -12.63 -11.21
C ILE A 97 -6.55 -12.04 -11.12
N GLY A 98 -5.60 -12.80 -10.58
CA GLY A 98 -4.29 -12.29 -10.18
C GLY A 98 -3.51 -11.61 -11.31
N TYR A 99 -3.32 -12.31 -12.43
CA TYR A 99 -2.56 -11.76 -13.57
C TYR A 99 -3.23 -10.54 -14.19
N LYS A 100 -4.56 -10.57 -14.33
CA LYS A 100 -5.34 -9.44 -14.85
C LYS A 100 -5.16 -8.21 -13.97
N LYS A 101 -5.33 -8.35 -12.65
CA LYS A 101 -5.10 -7.25 -11.69
C LYS A 101 -3.69 -6.66 -11.80
N MET A 102 -2.69 -7.53 -11.97
CA MET A 102 -1.31 -7.08 -12.16
C MET A 102 -1.18 -6.28 -13.47
N ASP A 103 -1.68 -6.79 -14.59
CA ASP A 103 -1.61 -6.11 -15.89
C ASP A 103 -2.33 -4.76 -15.88
N GLU A 104 -3.51 -4.69 -15.25
CA GLU A 104 -4.25 -3.44 -15.05
C GLU A 104 -3.44 -2.41 -14.24
N SER A 105 -2.71 -2.87 -13.21
CA SER A 105 -1.85 -1.98 -12.41
C SER A 105 -0.68 -1.38 -13.19
N LEU A 106 -0.27 -1.97 -14.32
CA LEU A 106 0.75 -1.37 -15.20
C LEU A 106 0.22 -0.14 -15.91
N GLN A 107 -1.08 -0.13 -16.23
CA GLN A 107 -1.75 0.97 -16.93
C GLN A 107 -2.21 2.07 -15.98
N MET A 108 -2.24 1.81 -14.67
CA MET A 108 -2.53 2.83 -13.67
C MET A 108 -1.54 3.98 -13.77
N LYS A 109 -2.07 5.17 -14.04
CA LYS A 109 -1.35 6.43 -13.97
C LYS A 109 -1.00 6.71 -12.51
N THR A 110 0.24 7.08 -12.26
CA THR A 110 0.79 7.40 -10.94
C THR A 110 1.41 8.79 -10.99
N PHE A 111 1.67 9.39 -9.82
CA PHE A 111 2.54 10.57 -9.78
C PHE A 111 3.91 10.24 -10.35
N GLU A 112 4.35 11.03 -11.31
CA GLU A 112 5.67 10.93 -11.91
C GLU A 112 6.72 11.61 -11.02
N LYS A 113 8.01 11.47 -11.35
CA LYS A 113 9.09 12.08 -10.55
C LYS A 113 8.95 13.59 -10.45
N ASP A 114 8.56 14.23 -11.54
CA ASP A 114 8.39 15.69 -11.59
C ASP A 114 7.17 16.14 -10.79
N ASP A 115 6.08 15.37 -10.79
CA ASP A 115 4.92 15.60 -9.93
C ASP A 115 5.31 15.54 -8.45
N ILE A 116 6.11 14.52 -8.07
CA ILE A 116 6.57 14.33 -6.69
C ILE A 116 7.50 15.48 -6.28
N ALA A 117 8.42 15.89 -7.16
CA ALA A 117 9.32 17.01 -6.90
C ALA A 117 8.54 18.32 -6.71
N LEU A 118 7.59 18.61 -7.61
CA LEU A 118 6.69 19.76 -7.49
C LEU A 118 5.95 19.77 -6.15
N PHE A 119 5.38 18.63 -5.76
CA PHE A 119 4.70 18.51 -4.48
C PHE A 119 5.63 18.77 -3.30
N VAL A 120 6.81 18.14 -3.27
CA VAL A 120 7.77 18.30 -2.16
C VAL A 120 8.18 19.75 -1.98
N ASP A 121 8.46 20.45 -3.08
CA ASP A 121 8.97 21.81 -3.04
C ASP A 121 7.86 22.84 -2.80
N SER A 122 6.59 22.48 -3.01
CA SER A 122 5.44 23.41 -2.97
C SER A 122 4.26 22.96 -2.10
N TYR A 123 4.41 21.97 -1.21
CA TYR A 123 3.30 21.41 -0.42
C TYR A 123 2.55 22.46 0.42
N ILE A 124 3.25 23.52 0.86
CA ILE A 124 2.63 24.66 1.57
C ILE A 124 1.71 25.44 0.64
N ASN A 125 2.15 25.75 -0.59
CA ASN A 125 1.33 26.46 -1.58
C ASN A 125 0.07 25.66 -1.93
N PHE A 126 0.19 24.33 -2.03
CA PHE A 126 -0.96 23.44 -2.21
C PHE A 126 -1.94 23.50 -1.02
N ALA A 127 -1.44 23.54 0.22
CA ALA A 127 -2.28 23.72 1.40
C ALA A 127 -2.98 25.09 1.41
N GLU A 128 -2.25 26.17 1.12
CA GLU A 128 -2.78 27.53 1.08
C GLU A 128 -3.87 27.68 0.02
N LYS A 129 -3.70 27.06 -1.15
CA LYS A 129 -4.73 27.02 -2.20
C LYS A 129 -6.01 26.34 -1.71
N PHE A 130 -5.89 25.20 -1.02
CA PHE A 130 -7.04 24.49 -0.45
C PHE A 130 -7.76 25.33 0.61
N PHE A 131 -7.00 25.96 1.50
CA PHE A 131 -7.51 26.84 2.54
C PHE A 131 -8.26 28.05 1.97
N ALA A 132 -7.67 28.72 0.98
CA ALA A 132 -8.30 29.84 0.30
C ALA A 132 -9.60 29.43 -0.43
N LYS A 133 -9.58 28.30 -1.16
CA LYS A 133 -10.76 27.74 -1.85
C LYS A 133 -11.93 27.50 -0.89
N ASN A 134 -11.63 27.02 0.32
CA ASN A 134 -12.63 26.64 1.31
C ASN A 134 -12.94 27.72 2.36
N ASN A 135 -12.27 28.88 2.29
CA ASN A 135 -12.38 29.97 3.26
C ASN A 135 -12.13 29.50 4.71
N ILE A 136 -11.05 28.73 4.89
CA ILE A 136 -10.58 28.20 6.18
C ILE A 136 -9.08 28.47 6.31
N ASP A 137 -8.52 28.19 7.49
CA ASP A 137 -7.08 28.21 7.71
C ASP A 137 -6.64 26.98 8.54
N TYR A 138 -5.38 26.94 8.96
CA TYR A 138 -4.83 25.82 9.74
C TYR A 138 -5.40 25.72 11.16
N LEU A 139 -6.21 26.68 11.63
CA LEU A 139 -6.88 26.67 12.94
C LEU A 139 -8.24 25.95 12.90
N ILE A 140 -8.68 25.50 11.73
CA ILE A 140 -9.88 24.66 11.58
C ILE A 140 -9.84 23.49 12.57
N LYS A 141 -10.99 23.16 13.16
CA LYS A 141 -11.07 22.02 14.07
C LYS A 141 -10.74 20.73 13.32
N PRO A 142 -10.00 19.80 13.94
CA PRO A 142 -9.75 18.46 13.44
C PRO A 142 -10.87 17.75 12.69
N ASN A 143 -12.04 17.66 13.32
CA ASN A 143 -13.16 16.88 12.81
C ASN A 143 -13.74 17.55 11.57
N ASP A 144 -13.82 18.88 11.56
CA ASP A 144 -14.34 19.67 10.44
C ASP A 144 -13.40 19.55 9.24
N LEU A 145 -12.07 19.61 9.47
CA LEU A 145 -11.07 19.38 8.43
C LEU A 145 -11.14 17.96 7.87
N SER A 146 -11.26 16.95 8.74
CA SER A 146 -11.38 15.54 8.33
C SER A 146 -12.60 15.32 7.43
N VAL A 147 -13.76 15.85 7.82
CA VAL A 147 -15.00 15.76 7.03
C VAL A 147 -14.83 16.45 5.67
N LEU A 148 -14.22 17.63 5.64
CA LEU A 148 -14.01 18.38 4.41
C LEU A 148 -13.06 17.67 3.43
N LEU A 149 -11.89 17.25 3.91
CA LEU A 149 -10.91 16.53 3.08
C LEU A 149 -11.48 15.20 2.57
N LYS A 150 -12.27 14.50 3.40
CA LYS A 150 -12.93 13.26 3.01
C LYS A 150 -13.90 13.48 1.85
N LYS A 151 -14.76 14.50 1.97
CA LYS A 151 -15.71 14.87 0.92
C LYS A 151 -14.98 15.23 -0.39
N GLU A 152 -13.97 16.10 -0.33
CA GLU A 152 -13.19 16.50 -1.50
C GLU A 152 -12.53 15.28 -2.16
N LEU A 153 -11.96 14.36 -1.38
CA LEU A 153 -11.37 13.14 -1.94
C LEU A 153 -12.43 12.22 -2.59
N GLU A 154 -13.60 12.07 -1.98
CA GLU A 154 -14.69 11.25 -2.50
C GLU A 154 -15.22 11.77 -3.84
N GLU A 155 -15.29 13.09 -4.02
CA GLU A 155 -15.67 13.73 -5.29
C GLU A 155 -14.68 13.42 -6.43
N LEU A 156 -13.43 13.08 -6.10
CA LEU A 156 -12.42 12.72 -7.10
C LEU A 156 -12.53 11.28 -7.59
N PHE A 157 -13.22 10.37 -6.90
CA PHE A 157 -13.15 8.92 -7.19
C PHE A 157 -13.57 8.52 -8.60
N GLU A 158 -14.41 9.32 -9.26
CA GLU A 158 -14.83 9.10 -10.65
C GLU A 158 -14.15 10.05 -11.65
N ILE A 159 -13.25 10.90 -11.18
CA ILE A 159 -12.48 11.84 -12.00
C ILE A 159 -11.20 11.16 -12.47
N GLU A 160 -10.86 11.32 -13.75
CA GLU A 160 -9.60 10.82 -14.31
C GLU A 160 -8.38 11.38 -13.56
N PHE A 161 -7.41 10.51 -13.27
CA PHE A 161 -6.24 10.83 -12.45
C PHE A 161 -5.54 12.14 -12.85
N ASP A 162 -5.28 12.35 -14.15
CA ASP A 162 -4.57 13.55 -14.61
C ASP A 162 -5.32 14.86 -14.28
N LYS A 163 -6.64 14.81 -14.20
CA LYS A 163 -7.48 15.96 -13.78
C LYS A 163 -7.58 16.06 -12.25
N ALA A 164 -7.43 14.95 -11.55
CA ALA A 164 -7.48 14.89 -10.08
C ALA A 164 -6.12 15.23 -9.43
N LYS A 165 -5.00 15.12 -10.16
CA LYS A 165 -3.62 15.26 -9.64
C LYS A 165 -3.44 16.47 -8.72
N ASP A 166 -3.79 17.66 -9.20
CA ASP A 166 -3.59 18.91 -8.45
C ASP A 166 -4.40 18.92 -7.14
N ILE A 167 -5.65 18.43 -7.19
CA ILE A 167 -6.52 18.40 -6.00
C ILE A 167 -6.03 17.36 -5.00
N LEU A 168 -5.51 16.21 -5.47
CA LEU A 168 -4.87 15.21 -4.60
C LEU A 168 -3.62 15.80 -3.92
N MET A 169 -2.84 16.63 -4.61
CA MET A 169 -1.72 17.36 -4.02
C MET A 169 -2.18 18.44 -3.02
N GLU A 170 -3.28 19.15 -3.30
CA GLU A 170 -3.91 20.09 -2.36
C GLU A 170 -4.33 19.40 -1.06
N ILE A 171 -5.02 18.25 -1.15
CA ILE A 171 -5.41 17.44 0.01
C ILE A 171 -4.17 16.98 0.79
N ALA A 172 -3.17 16.43 0.10
CA ALA A 172 -1.95 15.95 0.74
C ALA A 172 -1.14 17.07 1.40
N GLY A 173 -1.02 18.22 0.72
CA GLY A 173 -0.35 19.42 1.22
C GLY A 173 -1.06 19.98 2.45
N THR A 174 -2.39 20.02 2.41
CA THR A 174 -3.23 20.46 3.53
C THR A 174 -2.98 19.62 4.77
N ILE A 175 -3.00 18.28 4.65
CA ILE A 175 -2.72 17.38 5.76
C ILE A 175 -1.31 17.64 6.30
N ALA A 176 -0.30 17.76 5.43
CA ALA A 176 1.07 17.98 5.86
C ALA A 176 1.26 19.29 6.60
N TYR A 177 0.78 20.39 6.02
CA TYR A 177 0.91 21.71 6.60
C TYR A 177 0.09 21.86 7.89
N TYR A 178 -1.15 21.36 7.92
CA TYR A 178 -1.98 21.35 9.13
C TYR A 178 -1.29 20.59 10.27
N SER A 179 -0.70 19.42 9.96
CA SER A 179 -0.01 18.58 10.95
C SER A 179 1.18 19.30 11.56
N LEU A 180 2.00 19.93 10.72
CA LEU A 180 3.17 20.70 11.16
C LEU A 180 2.78 21.91 12.02
N LYS A 181 1.65 22.57 11.72
CA LYS A 181 1.21 23.77 12.46
C LYS A 181 0.52 23.45 13.79
N ASN A 182 -0.10 22.29 13.92
CA ASN A 182 -0.95 21.96 15.07
C ASN A 182 -0.39 20.89 16.01
N ASN A 183 0.79 20.33 15.72
CA ASN A 183 1.44 19.37 16.60
C ASN A 183 2.96 19.54 16.58
N ASP A 184 3.53 19.89 17.73
CA ASP A 184 4.96 20.08 17.96
C ASP A 184 5.78 18.79 17.86
N LYS A 185 5.12 17.63 17.96
CA LYS A 185 5.71 16.30 17.79
C LYS A 185 5.78 15.84 16.34
N VAL A 186 5.39 16.71 15.40
CA VAL A 186 5.41 16.42 13.96
C VAL A 186 6.59 17.13 13.32
N THR A 187 7.40 16.37 12.58
CA THR A 187 8.42 16.90 11.66
C THR A 187 8.10 16.50 10.23
N ILE A 188 8.65 17.26 9.28
CA ILE A 188 8.56 16.97 7.86
C ILE A 188 9.97 16.87 7.31
N ASP A 189 10.27 15.74 6.68
CA ASP A 189 11.58 15.42 6.14
C ASP A 189 11.48 15.00 4.67
N LYS A 190 12.51 15.30 3.87
CA LYS A 190 12.64 14.77 2.52
C LYS A 190 13.43 13.46 2.56
N LYS A 191 12.78 12.33 2.28
CA LYS A 191 13.44 11.01 2.21
C LYS A 191 13.16 10.36 0.86
N GLU A 192 14.22 9.93 0.17
CA GLU A 192 14.11 9.27 -1.15
C GLU A 192 13.24 10.05 -2.17
N ASN A 193 13.35 11.39 -2.15
CA ASN A 193 12.55 12.34 -2.93
C ASN A 193 11.07 12.47 -2.53
N TRP A 194 10.64 11.87 -1.43
CA TRP A 194 9.28 12.02 -0.91
C TRP A 194 9.24 12.98 0.28
N LEU A 195 8.09 13.64 0.44
CA LEU A 195 7.73 14.37 1.65
C LEU A 195 7.22 13.37 2.69
N ILE A 196 7.98 13.17 3.76
CA ILE A 196 7.63 12.26 4.85
C ILE A 196 7.26 13.07 6.08
N ILE A 197 6.07 12.81 6.61
CA ILE A 197 5.67 13.29 7.93
C ILE A 197 6.12 12.27 8.96
N THR A 198 6.88 12.72 9.94
CA THR A 198 7.31 11.91 11.08
C THR A 198 6.58 12.40 12.31
N ILE A 199 5.87 11.50 13.00
CA ILE A 199 5.12 11.80 14.22
C ILE A 199 5.78 11.07 15.39
N GLN A 200 6.24 11.81 16.39
CA GLN A 200 6.72 11.23 17.64
C GLN A 200 5.52 10.80 18.52
N LYS A 201 5.47 9.52 18.87
CA LYS A 201 4.48 8.91 19.76
C LYS A 201 5.16 8.24 20.94
N TYR A 202 4.38 7.83 21.93
CA TYR A 202 4.87 7.15 23.13
C TYR A 202 4.14 5.81 23.31
N SER A 203 4.89 4.76 23.65
CA SER A 203 4.31 3.47 24.02
C SER A 203 3.54 3.58 25.34
N ARG A 204 2.77 2.55 25.69
CA ARG A 204 2.11 2.46 27.01
C ARG A 204 3.10 2.57 28.16
N ASP A 205 4.33 2.10 27.94
CA ASP A 205 5.43 2.11 28.92
C ASP A 205 6.25 3.41 28.86
N GLY A 206 5.81 4.41 28.08
CA GLY A 206 6.43 5.74 28.02
C GLY A 206 7.66 5.85 27.10
N TYR A 207 7.99 4.81 26.32
CA TYR A 207 9.11 4.88 25.38
C TYR A 207 8.71 5.60 24.09
N PRO A 208 9.50 6.59 23.62
CA PRO A 208 9.20 7.27 22.38
C PRO A 208 9.43 6.35 21.18
N PHE A 209 8.55 6.44 20.20
CA PHE A 209 8.71 5.82 18.89
C PHE A 209 8.21 6.76 17.81
N PHE A 210 8.64 6.54 16.56
CA PHE A 210 8.33 7.43 15.44
C PHE A 210 7.46 6.71 14.44
N LYS A 211 6.42 7.39 13.95
CA LYS A 211 5.54 6.91 12.90
C LYS A 211 5.70 7.78 11.68
N GLU A 212 6.05 7.15 10.56
CA GLU A 212 6.32 7.86 9.30
C GLU A 212 5.19 7.67 8.30
N HIS A 213 4.84 8.75 7.61
CA HIS A 213 3.76 8.80 6.63
C HIS A 213 4.20 9.53 5.37
N ASN A 214 4.16 8.84 4.23
CA ASN A 214 4.20 9.46 2.91
C ASN A 214 2.77 9.87 2.52
N ILE A 215 2.40 11.13 2.81
CA ILE A 215 1.01 11.58 2.66
C ILE A 215 0.54 11.58 1.21
N LEU A 216 1.38 12.05 0.27
CA LEU A 216 1.00 12.04 -1.15
C LEU A 216 0.69 10.63 -1.62
N TYR A 217 1.52 9.65 -1.25
CA TYR A 217 1.27 8.24 -1.58
C TYR A 217 0.01 7.70 -0.90
N ILE A 218 -0.23 8.03 0.37
CA ILE A 218 -1.43 7.57 1.08
C ILE A 218 -2.71 8.13 0.42
N ILE A 219 -2.74 9.42 0.10
CA ILE A 219 -3.87 10.06 -0.58
C ILE A 219 -4.07 9.47 -1.97
N TYR A 220 -3.00 9.27 -2.74
CA TYR A 220 -3.05 8.56 -4.02
C TYR A 220 -3.67 7.16 -3.88
N ARG A 221 -3.22 6.37 -2.89
CA ARG A 221 -3.75 5.02 -2.67
C ARG A 221 -5.22 5.04 -2.29
N SER A 222 -5.65 6.01 -1.48
CA SER A 222 -7.05 6.15 -1.12
C SER A 222 -7.94 6.55 -2.30
N TYR A 223 -7.46 7.42 -3.18
CA TYR A 223 -8.09 7.71 -4.47
C TYR A 223 -8.24 6.43 -5.32
N GLN A 224 -7.16 5.67 -5.50
CA GLN A 224 -7.16 4.44 -6.29
C GLN A 224 -8.11 3.36 -5.72
N MET A 225 -8.19 3.26 -4.40
CA MET A 225 -9.05 2.30 -3.71
C MET A 225 -10.49 2.80 -3.49
N LYS A 226 -10.80 4.03 -3.92
CA LYS A 226 -12.08 4.71 -3.67
C LYS A 226 -12.49 4.65 -2.19
N ASN A 227 -11.53 4.93 -1.31
CA ASN A 227 -11.70 4.82 0.14
C ASN A 227 -11.04 5.98 0.88
N ALA A 228 -11.84 6.88 1.43
CA ALA A 228 -11.38 8.07 2.13
C ALA A 228 -11.23 7.89 3.67
N ALA A 229 -11.46 6.69 4.21
CA ALA A 229 -11.36 6.42 5.66
C ALA A 229 -9.94 6.66 6.21
N ILE A 230 -8.91 6.65 5.36
CA ILE A 230 -7.53 6.91 5.78
C ILE A 230 -7.33 8.36 6.27
N ILE A 231 -8.12 9.31 5.74
CA ILE A 231 -7.98 10.74 6.08
C ILE A 231 -8.24 10.92 7.57
N GLU A 232 -9.35 10.38 8.06
CA GLU A 232 -9.71 10.45 9.47
C GLU A 232 -8.64 9.80 10.35
N LYS A 233 -8.11 8.65 9.93
CA LYS A 233 -7.04 7.96 10.67
C LYS A 233 -5.77 8.83 10.76
N ILE A 234 -5.35 9.48 9.68
CA ILE A 234 -4.17 10.35 9.68
C ILE A 234 -4.40 11.58 10.55
N ILE A 235 -5.54 12.25 10.39
CA ILE A 235 -5.86 13.44 11.18
C ILE A 235 -5.87 13.09 12.68
N ASN A 236 -6.49 11.98 13.06
CA ASN A 236 -6.48 11.50 14.45
C ASN A 236 -5.07 11.13 14.92
N ASP A 237 -4.27 10.47 14.07
CA ASP A 237 -2.87 10.14 14.38
C ASP A 237 -2.03 11.40 14.68
N VAL A 238 -2.32 12.50 13.99
CA VAL A 238 -1.64 13.79 14.10
C VAL A 238 -2.08 14.57 15.34
N ILE A 239 -3.33 14.45 15.79
CA ILE A 239 -3.81 15.22 16.97
C ILE A 239 -3.40 14.55 18.29
N GLY A 240 -2.86 13.33 18.23
CA GLY A 240 -2.40 12.60 19.41
C GLY A 240 -3.54 12.15 20.33
N LYS A 241 -4.73 11.86 19.76
CA LYS A 241 -5.80 11.14 20.46
C LYS A 241 -5.59 9.64 20.39
#